data_AF-A0A3L7JK55-F1
#
_entry.id   AF-A0A3L7JK55-F1
#
_cell.length_a   1.000
_cell.length_b   1.000
_cell.length_c   1.000
_cell.angle_alpha   90.00
_cell.angle_beta   90.00
_cell.angle_gamma   90.00
#
_symmetry.space_group_name_H-M   'P 1'
#
loop_
_entity.id
_entity.type
_entity.pdbx_description
1 polymer ?
#
loop_
_entity_poly.entity_id
_entity_poly.type
_entity_poly.pdbx_seq_one_letter_code
_entity_poly.pdbx_strand_id
1 'polypeptide(L)'
;MLRDVLDIYNRNIFNIIILSVFLIFPVTIFLFFVITYLYQNDHIQYSNMYALFLILLNFTLIFPPFFLLTWRDMNDNSYNIGELFNYFIKNIGLILAASCFLYLFAAIGSVILFIPTFIGLTMLLLIPIFSDQERIKDVLQQTWKVILKDNIFILLDLLIIISLNLLVWSAISNMIQGFNNNLFVYIILRAFLNALILPLIYIYLTLKYRTITV
;
A
#
# COMPACT_ATOMS: atom_id res chain seq x y z
N MET A 1 -18.95 -8.37 3.61
CA MET A 1 -17.58 -7.89 3.34
C MET A 1 -17.48 -6.39 3.14
N LEU A 2 -18.05 -5.78 2.08
CA LEU A 2 -18.04 -4.31 1.94
C LEU A 2 -18.74 -3.59 3.09
N ARG A 3 -19.87 -4.14 3.57
CA ARG A 3 -20.53 -3.67 4.79
C ARG A 3 -19.58 -3.70 5.99
N ASP A 4 -18.89 -4.81 6.21
CA ASP A 4 -17.95 -4.95 7.34
C ASP A 4 -16.79 -3.96 7.23
N VAL A 5 -16.27 -3.72 6.02
CA VAL A 5 -15.26 -2.66 5.77
C VAL A 5 -15.79 -1.29 6.21
N LEU A 6 -17.00 -0.92 5.79
CA LEU A 6 -17.61 0.36 6.14
C LEU A 6 -17.92 0.45 7.63
N ASP A 7 -18.34 -0.65 8.26
CA ASP A 7 -18.63 -0.71 9.69
C ASP A 7 -17.34 -0.50 10.51
N ILE A 8 -16.23 -1.17 10.16
CA ILE A 8 -14.91 -0.94 10.77
C ILE A 8 -14.43 0.50 10.52
N TYR A 9 -14.57 0.98 9.29
CA TYR A 9 -14.18 2.34 8.93
C TYR A 9 -14.94 3.38 9.78
N ASN A 10 -16.26 3.23 9.91
CA ASN A 10 -17.11 4.13 10.68
C ASN A 10 -16.79 4.12 12.17
N ARG A 11 -16.59 2.93 12.77
CA ARG A 11 -16.20 2.81 14.19
C ARG A 11 -14.87 3.49 14.48
N ASN A 12 -13.94 3.46 13.53
CA ASN A 12 -12.57 3.90 13.72
C ASN A 12 -12.24 5.20 12.96
N ILE A 13 -13.26 5.95 12.52
CA ILE A 13 -13.10 7.11 11.62
C ILE A 13 -12.11 8.15 12.14
N PHE A 14 -12.14 8.45 13.44
CA PHE A 14 -11.22 9.41 14.05
C PHE A 14 -9.76 8.94 13.99
N ASN A 15 -9.50 7.67 14.30
CA ASN A 15 -8.16 7.10 14.22
C ASN A 15 -7.67 7.05 12.77
N ILE A 16 -8.54 6.69 11.83
CA ILE A 16 -8.24 6.70 10.39
C ILE A 16 -7.87 8.10 9.91
N ILE A 17 -8.61 9.14 10.32
CA ILE A 17 -8.31 10.53 9.96
C ILE A 17 -6.94 10.94 10.53
N ILE A 18 -6.65 10.62 11.79
CA ILE A 18 -5.35 10.93 12.40
C ILE A 18 -4.22 10.24 11.62
N LEU A 19 -4.33 8.93 11.38
CA LEU A 19 -3.33 8.19 10.60
C LEU A 19 -3.19 8.76 9.18
N SER A 20 -4.28 9.21 8.58
CA SER A 20 -4.26 9.78 7.23
C SER A 20 -3.48 11.09 7.20
N VAL A 21 -3.74 12.00 8.14
CA VAL A 21 -3.07 13.31 8.22
C VAL A 21 -1.58 13.15 8.56
N PHE A 22 -1.24 12.27 9.49
CA PHE A 22 0.12 12.18 10.03
C PHE A 22 0.99 11.10 9.37
N LEU A 23 0.42 10.15 8.62
CA LEU A 23 1.17 9.14 7.88
C LEU A 23 0.88 9.20 6.38
N ILE A 24 -0.37 9.04 5.95
CA ILE A 24 -0.67 8.96 4.50
C ILE A 24 -0.24 10.22 3.78
N PHE A 25 -0.64 11.39 4.27
CA PHE A 25 -0.29 12.68 3.69
C PHE A 25 1.22 12.90 3.56
N PRO A 26 2.01 12.90 4.65
CA PRO A 26 3.43 13.21 4.57
C PRO A 26 4.20 12.17 3.76
N VAL A 27 3.90 10.87 3.91
CA VAL A 27 4.57 9.81 3.13
C VAL A 27 4.24 9.94 1.64
N THR A 28 2.99 10.24 1.30
CA THR A 28 2.60 10.45 -0.10
C THR A 28 3.24 11.69 -0.69
N ILE A 29 3.17 12.82 0.00
CA ILE A 29 3.81 14.05 -0.46
C ILE A 29 5.31 13.82 -0.70
N PHE A 30 6.01 13.24 0.28
CA PHE A 30 7.44 12.97 0.17
C PHE A 30 7.77 12.07 -1.03
N LEU A 31 7.12 10.92 -1.17
CA LEU A 31 7.41 9.98 -2.25
C LEU A 31 7.09 10.56 -3.63
N PHE A 32 5.99 11.32 -3.77
CA PHE A 32 5.65 11.95 -5.05
C PHE A 32 6.53 13.15 -5.41
N PHE A 33 7.09 13.85 -4.42
CA PHE A 33 8.16 14.82 -4.67
C PHE A 33 9.42 14.14 -5.20
N VAL A 34 9.82 13.01 -4.61
CA VAL A 34 10.96 12.23 -5.11
C VAL A 34 10.69 11.72 -6.54
N ILE A 35 9.50 11.20 -6.83
CA ILE A 35 9.10 10.78 -8.18
C ILE A 35 9.23 11.94 -9.18
N THR A 36 8.76 13.13 -8.80
CA THR A 36 8.88 14.33 -9.64
C THR A 36 10.34 14.64 -9.93
N TYR A 37 11.18 14.64 -8.89
CA TYR A 37 12.61 14.89 -9.03
C TYR A 37 13.28 13.87 -9.99
N LEU A 38 12.90 12.59 -9.89
CA LEU A 38 13.41 11.54 -10.79
C LEU A 38 13.02 11.78 -12.25
N TYR A 39 11.83 12.31 -12.51
CA TYR A 39 11.38 12.61 -13.89
C TYR A 39 11.98 13.89 -14.46
N GLN A 40 12.36 14.86 -13.63
CA GLN A 40 12.98 16.10 -14.07
C GLN A 40 14.49 15.98 -14.30
N ASN A 41 15.11 14.91 -13.80
CA ASN A 41 16.54 14.70 -13.93
C ASN A 41 16.85 13.78 -15.12
N ASP A 42 17.27 14.39 -16.23
CA ASP A 42 17.59 13.70 -17.49
C ASP A 42 18.76 12.70 -17.37
N HIS A 43 19.55 12.77 -16.30
CA HIS A 43 20.65 11.83 -16.06
C HIS A 43 20.19 10.49 -15.47
N ILE A 44 18.98 10.41 -14.93
CA ILE A 44 18.47 9.19 -14.30
C ILE A 44 17.82 8.31 -15.36
N GLN A 45 18.59 7.33 -15.84
CA GLN A 45 18.07 6.30 -16.71
C GLN A 45 16.99 5.48 -15.99
N TYR A 46 15.98 5.03 -16.73
CA TYR A 46 14.88 4.20 -16.21
C TYR A 46 14.08 4.85 -15.06
N SER A 47 13.90 6.17 -15.07
CA SER A 47 13.09 6.93 -14.09
C SER A 47 11.72 6.31 -13.80
N ASN A 48 11.04 5.77 -14.83
CA ASN A 48 9.77 5.04 -14.70
C ASN A 48 9.85 3.83 -13.74
N MET A 49 10.96 3.09 -13.76
CA MET A 49 11.15 1.92 -12.90
C MET A 49 11.30 2.33 -11.44
N TYR A 50 12.04 3.40 -11.16
CA TYR A 50 12.14 3.93 -9.80
C TYR A 50 10.82 4.55 -9.32
N ALA A 51 10.09 5.22 -10.21
CA ALA A 51 8.79 5.78 -9.88
C ALA A 51 7.77 4.70 -9.52
N LEU A 52 7.72 3.60 -10.28
CA LEU A 52 6.85 2.47 -9.96
C LEU A 52 7.17 1.86 -8.59
N PHE A 53 8.45 1.70 -8.27
CA PHE A 53 8.88 1.25 -6.94
C PHE A 53 8.35 2.16 -5.84
N LEU A 54 8.52 3.48 -5.98
CA LEU A 54 8.09 4.46 -4.97
C LEU A 54 6.56 4.49 -4.82
N ILE A 55 5.80 4.25 -5.90
CA ILE A 55 4.34 4.11 -5.84
C ILE A 55 3.95 2.86 -5.04
N LEU A 56 4.58 1.72 -5.29
CA LEU A 56 4.34 0.48 -4.51
C LEU A 56 4.80 0.64 -3.06
N LEU A 57 5.90 1.34 -2.84
CA LEU A 57 6.41 1.66 -1.51
C LEU A 57 5.41 2.52 -0.73
N ASN A 58 4.79 3.51 -1.38
CA ASN A 58 3.75 4.33 -0.76
C ASN A 58 2.62 3.47 -0.18
N PHE A 59 2.13 2.51 -0.96
CA PHE A 59 1.08 1.59 -0.52
C PHE A 59 1.54 0.69 0.62
N THR A 60 2.66 -0.02 0.43
CA THR A 60 3.13 -1.05 1.37
C THR A 60 3.60 -0.48 2.71
N LEU A 61 4.26 0.68 2.69
CA LEU A 61 4.83 1.31 3.90
C LEU A 61 3.74 1.75 4.87
N ILE A 62 2.62 2.27 4.36
CA ILE A 62 1.55 2.85 5.19
C ILE A 62 0.57 1.77 5.69
N PHE A 63 0.58 0.57 5.12
CA PHE A 63 -0.33 -0.52 5.46
C PHE A 63 -0.35 -0.95 6.95
N PRO A 64 0.79 -1.13 7.66
CA PRO A 64 0.83 -1.75 9.00
C PRO A 64 -0.08 -1.15 10.06
N PRO A 65 -0.16 0.18 10.27
CA PRO A 65 -1.06 0.75 11.27
C PRO A 65 -2.53 0.45 10.96
N PHE A 66 -2.93 0.38 9.68
CA PHE A 66 -4.31 0.03 9.29
C PHE A 66 -4.59 -1.45 9.44
N PHE A 67 -3.59 -2.30 9.20
CA PHE A 67 -3.66 -3.72 9.56
C PHE A 67 -3.92 -3.90 11.05
N LEU A 68 -3.10 -3.30 11.92
CA LEU A 68 -3.23 -3.46 13.37
C LEU A 68 -4.58 -2.95 13.88
N LEU A 69 -5.04 -1.80 13.36
CA LEU A 69 -6.35 -1.23 13.66
C LEU A 69 -7.47 -2.22 13.31
N THR A 70 -7.45 -2.75 12.09
CA THR A 70 -8.49 -3.68 11.61
C THR A 70 -8.45 -4.99 12.39
N TRP A 71 -7.26 -5.55 12.60
CA TRP A 71 -7.06 -6.80 13.32
C TRP A 71 -7.52 -6.70 14.78
N ARG A 72 -7.26 -5.58 15.47
CA ARG A 72 -7.73 -5.40 16.84
C ARG A 72 -9.23 -5.19 16.93
N ASP A 73 -9.81 -4.42 16.00
CA ASP A 73 -11.27 -4.24 15.93
C ASP A 73 -11.99 -5.57 15.68
N MET A 74 -11.46 -6.45 14.83
CA MET A 74 -12.01 -7.79 14.60
C MET A 74 -11.96 -8.72 15.83
N ASN A 75 -11.04 -8.46 16.76
CA ASN A 75 -10.82 -9.29 17.94
C ASN A 75 -11.30 -8.60 19.23
N ASP A 76 -12.10 -7.55 19.12
CA ASP A 76 -12.62 -6.75 20.25
C ASP A 76 -11.52 -6.26 21.22
N ASN A 77 -10.31 -6.05 20.70
CA ASN A 77 -9.16 -5.61 21.49
C ASN A 77 -9.06 -4.09 21.48
N SER A 78 -8.90 -3.50 22.67
CA SER A 78 -8.62 -2.07 22.77
C SER A 78 -7.24 -1.72 22.23
N TYR A 79 -7.08 -0.49 21.75
CA TYR A 79 -5.80 0.02 21.30
C TYR A 79 -5.74 1.53 21.42
N ASN A 80 -4.51 2.03 21.59
CA ASN A 80 -4.24 3.45 21.59
C ASN A 80 -3.66 3.89 20.25
N ILE A 81 -3.92 5.14 19.86
CA ILE A 81 -3.36 5.72 18.63
C ILE A 81 -1.82 5.67 18.61
N GLY A 82 -1.19 5.87 19.78
CA GLY A 82 0.27 5.76 19.92
C GLY A 82 0.81 4.36 19.62
N GLU A 83 0.02 3.31 19.89
CA GLU A 83 0.40 1.94 19.53
C GLU A 83 0.40 1.73 18.02
N LEU A 84 -0.53 2.35 17.30
CA LEU A 84 -0.58 2.30 15.83
C LEU A 84 0.65 2.98 15.21
N PHE A 85 1.05 4.15 15.73
CA PHE A 85 2.30 4.82 15.30
C PHE A 85 3.54 4.01 15.64
N ASN A 86 3.61 3.45 16.85
CA ASN A 86 4.73 2.61 17.25
C ASN A 86 4.83 1.37 16.35
N TYR A 87 3.69 0.79 15.97
CA TYR A 87 3.64 -0.35 15.06
C TYR A 87 4.14 0.02 13.66
N PHE A 88 3.81 1.21 13.15
CA PHE A 88 4.39 1.73 11.91
C PHE A 88 5.92 1.83 12.00
N ILE A 89 6.45 2.50 13.04
CA ILE A 89 7.89 2.72 13.22
C ILE A 89 8.66 1.39 13.35
N LYS A 90 8.11 0.42 14.11
CA LYS A 90 8.74 -0.89 14.28
C LYS A 90 8.84 -1.69 12.98
N ASN A 91 7.84 -1.57 12.11
CA ASN A 91 7.75 -2.35 10.88
C ASN A 91 8.38 -1.67 9.66
N ILE A 92 8.69 -0.37 9.74
CA ILE A 92 9.16 0.41 8.60
C ILE A 92 10.41 -0.19 7.95
N GLY A 93 11.41 -0.57 8.75
CA GLY A 93 12.68 -1.11 8.25
C GLY A 93 12.51 -2.46 7.55
N LEU A 94 11.69 -3.34 8.13
CA LEU A 94 11.38 -4.65 7.55
C LEU A 94 10.65 -4.49 6.22
N ILE A 95 9.65 -3.61 6.15
CA ILE A 95 8.86 -3.39 4.93
C ILE A 95 9.71 -2.75 3.86
N LEU A 96 10.54 -1.75 4.17
CA LEU A 96 11.46 -1.16 3.20
C LEU A 96 12.41 -2.21 2.60
N ALA A 97 13.03 -3.04 3.46
CA ALA A 97 13.96 -4.07 3.03
C ALA A 97 13.27 -5.16 2.18
N ALA A 98 12.12 -5.67 2.64
CA ALA A 98 11.32 -6.64 1.92
C ALA A 98 10.83 -6.07 0.58
N SER A 99 10.36 -4.82 0.58
CA SER A 99 9.87 -4.17 -0.63
C SER A 99 10.95 -3.97 -1.67
N CYS A 100 12.16 -3.58 -1.26
CA CYS A 100 13.30 -3.46 -2.15
C CYS A 100 13.67 -4.82 -2.78
N PHE A 101 13.83 -5.86 -1.95
CA PHE A 101 14.19 -7.19 -2.43
C PHE A 101 13.15 -7.78 -3.39
N LEU A 102 11.86 -7.70 -3.03
CA LEU A 102 10.78 -8.21 -3.85
C LEU A 102 10.59 -7.41 -5.13
N TYR A 103 10.79 -6.10 -5.09
CA TYR A 103 10.71 -5.29 -6.30
C TYR A 103 11.82 -5.63 -7.30
N LEU A 104 13.05 -5.82 -6.82
CA LEU A 104 14.16 -6.27 -7.68
C LEU A 104 13.86 -7.65 -8.29
N PHE A 105 13.34 -8.58 -7.49
CA PHE A 105 12.92 -9.89 -7.96
C PHE A 105 11.80 -9.79 -9.02
N ALA A 106 10.80 -8.94 -8.77
CA ALA A 106 9.69 -8.70 -9.69
C ALA A 106 10.15 -8.07 -11.01
N ALA A 107 11.08 -7.12 -10.94
CA ALA A 107 11.64 -6.43 -12.08
C ALA A 107 12.45 -7.37 -12.98
N ILE A 108 13.32 -8.19 -12.41
CA ILE A 108 14.06 -9.24 -13.16
C ILE A 108 13.07 -10.24 -13.77
N GLY A 109 12.02 -10.57 -13.04
CA GLY A 109 10.93 -11.45 -13.47
C GLY A 109 10.20 -11.00 -14.74
N SER A 110 10.23 -9.71 -15.07
CA SER A 110 9.55 -9.19 -16.27
C SER A 110 10.15 -9.74 -17.57
N VAL A 111 11.41 -10.18 -17.51
CA VAL A 111 12.11 -10.84 -18.63
C VAL A 111 11.73 -12.33 -18.73
N ILE A 112 11.18 -12.92 -17.66
CA ILE A 112 10.89 -14.36 -17.53
C ILE A 112 9.37 -14.57 -17.48
N LEU A 113 8.70 -14.36 -18.62
CA LEU A 113 7.26 -14.62 -18.82
C LEU A 113 6.31 -13.90 -17.84
N PHE A 114 6.77 -12.83 -17.17
CA PHE A 114 6.02 -12.04 -16.17
C PHE A 114 5.56 -12.79 -14.90
N ILE A 115 5.70 -14.11 -14.83
CA ILE A 115 5.28 -14.91 -13.66
C ILE A 115 5.97 -14.42 -12.37
N PRO A 116 7.31 -14.22 -12.32
CA PRO A 116 7.95 -13.75 -11.10
C PRO A 116 7.59 -12.30 -10.77
N THR A 117 7.22 -11.49 -11.77
CA THR A 117 6.67 -10.14 -11.55
C THR A 117 5.36 -10.19 -10.78
N PHE A 118 4.41 -11.05 -11.20
CA PHE A 118 3.16 -11.22 -10.48
C PHE A 118 3.37 -11.76 -9.07
N ILE A 119 4.25 -12.75 -8.89
CA ILE A 119 4.57 -13.28 -7.56
C ILE A 119 5.19 -12.19 -6.67
N GLY A 120 6.12 -11.39 -7.19
CA GLY A 120 6.72 -10.30 -6.42
C GLY A 120 5.70 -9.22 -6.03
N LEU A 121 4.83 -8.81 -6.96
CA LEU A 121 3.79 -7.80 -6.68
C LEU A 121 2.73 -8.31 -5.70
N THR A 122 2.31 -9.57 -5.82
CA THR A 122 1.38 -10.19 -4.86
C THR A 122 2.00 -10.29 -3.47
N MET A 123 3.27 -10.70 -3.37
CA MET A 123 4.01 -10.73 -2.10
C MET A 123 4.12 -9.33 -1.48
N LEU A 124 4.45 -8.31 -2.27
CA LEU A 124 4.50 -6.91 -1.81
C LEU A 124 3.18 -6.47 -1.18
N LEU A 125 2.06 -6.82 -1.82
CA LEU A 125 0.73 -6.47 -1.34
C LEU A 125 0.36 -7.21 -0.05
N LEU A 126 0.74 -8.49 0.08
CA LEU A 126 0.28 -9.36 1.15
C LEU A 126 1.19 -9.37 2.39
N ILE A 127 2.51 -9.15 2.25
CA ILE A 127 3.44 -9.15 3.38
C ILE A 127 3.00 -8.27 4.55
N PRO A 128 2.51 -7.03 4.31
CA PRO A 128 2.07 -6.17 5.40
C PRO A 128 0.89 -6.72 6.21
N ILE A 129 0.13 -7.70 5.70
CA ILE A 129 -0.98 -8.37 6.40
C ILE A 129 -0.48 -9.35 7.48
N PHE A 130 0.80 -9.74 7.40
CA PHE A 130 1.43 -10.69 8.30
C PHE A 130 2.55 -10.05 9.13
N SER A 131 2.58 -8.72 9.23
CA SER A 131 3.63 -7.98 9.94
C SER A 131 3.62 -8.17 11.47
N ASP A 132 2.64 -8.86 12.03
CA ASP A 132 2.57 -9.23 13.45
C ASP A 132 3.40 -10.46 13.80
N GLN A 133 3.88 -11.22 12.81
CA GLN A 133 4.72 -12.39 13.04
C GLN A 133 6.13 -11.96 13.46
N GLU A 134 6.69 -12.61 14.48
CA GLU A 134 8.03 -12.27 15.00
C GLU A 134 9.16 -12.61 14.03
N ARG A 135 8.97 -13.61 13.16
CA ARG A 135 10.00 -14.10 12.23
C ARG A 135 9.59 -13.84 10.79
N ILE A 136 10.50 -13.26 10.01
CA ILE A 136 10.32 -13.02 8.56
C ILE A 136 9.99 -14.33 7.81
N LYS A 137 10.56 -15.46 8.23
CA LYS A 137 10.26 -16.77 7.65
C LYS A 137 8.77 -17.10 7.74
N ASP A 138 8.14 -16.78 8.87
CA ASP A 138 6.73 -17.09 9.12
C ASP A 138 5.83 -16.15 8.32
N VAL A 139 6.20 -14.86 8.20
CA VAL A 139 5.56 -13.89 7.28
C VAL A 139 5.55 -14.43 5.85
N LEU A 140 6.71 -14.86 5.34
CA LEU A 140 6.85 -15.36 3.97
C LEU A 140 6.08 -16.66 3.77
N GLN A 141 6.12 -17.58 4.74
CA GLN A 141 5.39 -18.85 4.66
C GLN A 141 3.88 -18.64 4.64
N GLN A 142 3.33 -17.77 5.50
CA GLN A 142 1.90 -17.47 5.52
C GLN A 142 1.47 -16.76 4.23
N THR A 143 2.25 -15.78 3.78
CA THR A 143 1.99 -15.09 2.51
C THR A 143 1.96 -16.07 1.34
N TRP A 144 2.93 -16.99 1.29
CA TRP A 144 2.99 -18.01 0.25
C TRP A 144 1.79 -18.97 0.28
N LYS A 145 1.33 -19.38 1.47
CA LYS A 145 0.13 -20.21 1.61
C LYS A 145 -1.10 -19.51 1.05
N VAL A 146 -1.26 -18.21 1.29
CA VAL A 146 -2.36 -17.41 0.72
C VAL A 146 -2.26 -17.33 -0.80
N ILE A 147 -1.06 -17.07 -1.34
CA ILE A 147 -0.85 -17.04 -2.79
C ILE A 147 -1.23 -18.36 -3.45
N LEU A 148 -0.87 -19.50 -2.87
CA LEU A 148 -1.22 -20.81 -3.42
C LEU A 148 -2.72 -21.13 -3.34
N LYS A 149 -3.41 -20.62 -2.31
CA LYS A 149 -4.84 -20.90 -2.08
C LYS A 149 -5.75 -20.02 -2.93
N ASP A 150 -5.46 -18.72 -3.02
CA ASP A 150 -6.35 -17.70 -3.61
C ASP A 150 -5.70 -16.93 -4.78
N ASN A 151 -4.79 -17.57 -5.52
CA ASN A 151 -4.05 -16.99 -6.66
C ASN A 151 -4.91 -16.11 -7.59
N ILE A 152 -6.08 -16.58 -8.03
CA ILE A 152 -6.96 -15.86 -8.96
C ILE A 152 -7.57 -14.61 -8.29
N PHE A 153 -8.03 -14.72 -7.05
CA PHE A 153 -8.65 -13.59 -6.35
C PHE A 153 -7.64 -12.50 -5.99
N ILE A 154 -6.41 -12.89 -5.68
CA ILE A 154 -5.32 -11.92 -5.44
C ILE A 154 -4.98 -11.16 -6.72
N LEU A 155 -4.96 -11.84 -7.86
CA LEU A 155 -4.75 -11.19 -9.16
C LEU A 155 -5.87 -10.19 -9.49
N LEU A 156 -7.13 -10.55 -9.22
CA LEU A 156 -8.26 -9.63 -9.37
C LEU A 156 -8.13 -8.41 -8.45
N ASP A 157 -7.76 -8.60 -7.19
CA ASP A 157 -7.57 -7.48 -6.25
C ASP A 157 -6.41 -6.56 -6.69
N LEU A 158 -5.30 -7.13 -7.15
CA LEU A 158 -4.20 -6.37 -7.75
C LEU A 158 -4.68 -5.54 -8.94
N LEU A 159 -5.46 -6.16 -9.84
CA LEU A 159 -6.01 -5.47 -11.01
C LEU A 159 -6.94 -4.33 -10.58
N ILE A 160 -7.78 -4.52 -9.56
CA ILE A 160 -8.63 -3.47 -9.00
C ILE A 160 -7.78 -2.33 -8.43
N ILE A 161 -6.75 -2.62 -7.64
CA ILE A 161 -5.88 -1.61 -7.01
C ILE A 161 -5.11 -0.81 -8.07
N ILE A 162 -4.58 -1.48 -9.09
CA ILE A 162 -3.90 -0.84 -10.22
C ILE A 162 -4.88 0.03 -10.99
N SER A 163 -6.08 -0.48 -11.30
CA SER A 163 -7.13 0.25 -12.02
C SER A 163 -7.59 1.49 -11.27
N LEU A 164 -7.78 1.39 -9.95
CA LEU A 164 -8.09 2.55 -9.10
C LEU A 164 -6.97 3.59 -9.11
N ASN A 165 -5.71 3.16 -9.04
CA ASN A 165 -4.57 4.07 -9.11
C ASN A 165 -4.46 4.80 -10.45
N LEU A 166 -4.74 4.11 -11.56
CA LEU A 166 -4.78 4.67 -12.92
C LEU A 166 -5.96 5.62 -13.09
N LEU A 167 -7.14 5.27 -12.58
CA LEU A 167 -8.32 6.13 -12.60
C LEU A 167 -8.08 7.41 -11.82
N VAL A 168 -7.54 7.31 -10.60
CA VAL A 168 -7.17 8.46 -9.77
C VAL A 168 -6.13 9.32 -10.49
N TRP A 169 -5.14 8.70 -11.15
CA TRP A 169 -4.14 9.43 -11.92
C TRP A 169 -4.76 10.21 -13.07
N SER A 170 -5.55 9.54 -13.91
CA SER A 170 -6.22 10.16 -15.05
C SER A 170 -7.18 11.28 -14.63
N ALA A 171 -7.98 11.05 -13.56
CA ALA A 171 -8.91 12.04 -13.04
C ALA A 171 -8.18 13.31 -12.57
N ILE A 172 -7.12 13.18 -11.77
CA ILE A 172 -6.31 14.33 -11.32
C ILE A 172 -5.70 15.04 -12.53
N SER A 173 -5.06 14.30 -13.45
CA SER A 173 -4.43 14.90 -14.64
C SER A 173 -5.42 15.71 -15.48
N ASN A 174 -6.65 15.22 -15.66
CA ASN A 174 -7.70 15.93 -16.37
C ASN A 174 -8.20 17.17 -15.60
N MET A 175 -8.35 17.09 -14.27
CA MET A 175 -8.78 18.23 -13.45
C MET A 175 -7.74 19.36 -13.44
N ILE A 176 -6.46 19.03 -13.55
CA ILE A 176 -5.35 19.98 -13.46
C ILE A 176 -4.91 20.50 -14.84
N GLN A 177 -5.41 19.92 -15.94
CA GLN A 177 -5.01 20.29 -17.30
C GLN A 177 -5.17 21.80 -17.62
N GLY A 178 -6.11 22.50 -16.95
CA GLY A 178 -6.31 23.95 -17.07
C GLY A 178 -5.49 24.81 -16.10
N PHE A 179 -4.83 24.22 -15.11
CA PHE A 179 -3.91 24.90 -14.20
C PHE A 179 -2.50 24.76 -14.76
N ASN A 180 -1.89 25.87 -15.20
CA ASN A 180 -0.49 25.88 -15.65
C ASN A 180 0.43 25.17 -14.62
N ASN A 181 0.81 23.92 -14.94
CA ASN A 181 1.79 23.09 -14.24
C ASN A 181 1.89 23.29 -12.71
N ASN A 182 0.77 23.26 -11.99
CA ASN A 182 0.83 23.31 -10.53
C ASN A 182 1.08 21.92 -9.95
N LEU A 183 2.33 21.48 -10.05
CA LEU A 183 2.82 20.21 -9.52
C LEU A 183 2.45 20.01 -8.04
N PHE A 184 2.46 21.09 -7.27
CA PHE A 184 2.10 21.05 -5.86
C PHE A 184 0.62 20.71 -5.65
N VAL A 185 -0.28 21.30 -6.45
CA VAL A 185 -1.71 20.96 -6.44
C VAL A 185 -1.92 19.50 -6.84
N TYR A 186 -1.18 19.01 -7.83
CA TYR A 186 -1.21 17.59 -8.22
C TYR A 186 -0.83 16.67 -7.06
N ILE A 187 0.28 16.95 -6.37
CA ILE A 187 0.76 16.15 -5.23
C ILE A 187 -0.25 16.19 -4.07
N ILE A 188 -0.81 17.36 -3.75
CA ILE A 188 -1.81 17.50 -2.69
C ILE A 188 -3.08 16.71 -3.01
N LEU A 189 -3.61 16.84 -4.23
CA LEU A 189 -4.80 16.09 -4.65
C LEU A 189 -4.56 14.59 -4.61
N ARG A 190 -3.34 14.15 -4.99
CA ARG A 190 -2.95 12.74 -4.87
C ARG A 190 -2.92 12.27 -3.41
N ALA A 191 -2.32 13.05 -2.51
CA ALA A 191 -2.28 12.74 -1.09
C ALA A 191 -3.69 12.68 -0.48
N PHE A 192 -4.58 13.58 -0.87
CA PHE A 192 -5.98 13.60 -0.43
C PHE A 192 -6.75 12.37 -0.91
N LEU A 193 -6.63 12.00 -2.19
CA LEU A 193 -7.28 10.80 -2.71
C LEU A 193 -6.72 9.52 -2.09
N ASN A 194 -5.41 9.44 -1.86
CA ASN A 194 -4.80 8.34 -1.13
C ASN A 194 -5.33 8.25 0.31
N ALA A 195 -5.48 9.38 1.00
CA ALA A 195 -6.03 9.42 2.36
C ALA A 195 -7.49 8.93 2.43
N LEU A 196 -8.28 9.12 1.37
CA LEU A 196 -9.65 8.62 1.30
C LEU A 196 -9.74 7.14 0.91
N ILE A 197 -8.94 6.71 -0.06
CA ILE A 197 -9.10 5.40 -0.71
C ILE A 197 -8.28 4.32 0.00
N LEU A 198 -7.05 4.61 0.39
CA LEU A 198 -6.13 3.59 0.93
C LEU A 198 -6.64 2.93 2.21
N PRO A 199 -7.22 3.64 3.21
CA PRO A 199 -7.75 2.99 4.40
C PRO A 199 -8.81 1.93 4.07
N LEU A 200 -9.70 2.20 3.11
CA LEU A 200 -10.72 1.26 2.68
C LEU A 200 -10.10 0.00 2.06
N ILE A 201 -9.08 0.17 1.23
CA ILE A 201 -8.35 -0.95 0.62
C ILE A 201 -7.63 -1.77 1.70
N TYR A 202 -6.96 -1.12 2.66
CA TYR A 202 -6.23 -1.81 3.72
C TYR A 202 -7.15 -2.63 4.63
N ILE A 203 -8.29 -2.07 5.03
CA ILE A 203 -9.31 -2.78 5.82
C ILE A 203 -9.85 -3.97 5.02
N TYR A 204 -10.19 -3.77 3.73
CA TYR A 204 -10.69 -4.84 2.86
C TYR A 204 -9.70 -5.99 2.73
N LEU A 205 -8.43 -5.70 2.43
CA LEU A 205 -7.39 -6.71 2.27
C LEU A 205 -7.12 -7.45 3.57
N THR A 206 -7.13 -6.74 4.70
CA THR A 206 -6.97 -7.36 6.02
C THR A 206 -8.11 -8.32 6.33
N LEU A 207 -9.37 -7.88 6.15
CA LEU A 207 -10.55 -8.73 6.35
C LEU A 207 -10.56 -9.97 5.45
N LYS A 208 -10.08 -9.83 4.21
CA LYS A 208 -10.05 -10.92 3.24
C LYS A 208 -8.99 -11.95 3.59
N TYR A 209 -7.74 -11.52 3.65
CA TYR A 209 -6.63 -12.47 3.65
C TYR A 209 -6.26 -12.94 5.05
N ARG A 210 -6.63 -12.19 6.10
CA ARG A 210 -6.37 -12.62 7.48
C ARG A 210 -7.35 -13.69 7.95
N THR A 211 -8.63 -13.52 7.64
CA THR A 211 -9.69 -14.50 8.01
C THR A 211 -9.48 -15.87 7.36
N ILE A 212 -8.77 -15.91 6.23
CA ILE A 212 -8.49 -17.16 5.49
C ILE A 212 -7.38 -18.00 6.15
N THR A 213 -6.56 -17.37 7.02
CA THR A 213 -5.40 -17.98 7.68
C THR A 213 -5.63 -18.36 9.14
N VAL A 214 -6.76 -17.96 9.74
CA VAL A 214 -7.23 -18.41 11.06
C VAL A 214 -8.16 -19.59 10.86
#